data_AF-A0A165DN73-F1
#
_entry.id   AF-A0A165DN73-F1
#
_cell.length_a   1.000
_cell.length_b   1.000
_cell.length_c   1.000
_cell.angle_alpha   90.00
_cell.angle_beta   90.00
_cell.angle_gamma   90.00
#
_symmetry.space_group_name_H-M   'P 1'
#
loop_
_entity.id
_entity.type
_entity.pdbx_description
1 polymer ?
#
loop_
_entity_poly.entity_id
_entity_poly.type
_entity_poly.pdbx_seq_one_letter_code
_entity_poly.pdbx_strand_id
1 'polypeptide(L)'
;MSQPVASSPSSSKAKFGGSKRRSKKVVDTSLNVPSTSAANGNANDEQFAAVRRLDVVTQGETSTNAHWWLKLGEQGASSTSSVDQVGGFSPSHSPRTKQTARKSTGTSIPKRPVVVEVPSQKRKTKEEHITVTLDVEDIVFIDSIQLSANMDADWWGRVRPQPVSVSVYLHLKPAHLDRAGTSDQVTDTVHYGDLCKNIIDRVESPGAMFDGTTGLAYAVAQQAFLLSGPIATQVRIVVESSKYIPLAEEFAVEVTIPYRKNIEERDHHDKIQVSIKNLSLSTIIGVNPPEREAKQRVLTDIIIHQRLGWLSPAYGEFIARIAEEMERSEYLTLEKFAYEIVKLVCLESGAVDSVTVRAGKPSALSFARVAGVQITRSRSSFVKGGK
;
A
#
# COMPACT_ATOMS: atom_id res chain seq x y z
N MET A 1 76.29 -3.55 -8.46
CA MET A 1 75.26 -3.09 -9.42
C MET A 1 74.15 -2.46 -8.60
N SER A 2 74.09 -1.14 -8.65
CA SER A 2 73.64 -0.27 -7.57
C SER A 2 72.14 0.06 -7.63
N GLN A 3 71.52 0.18 -6.45
CA GLN A 3 70.22 0.84 -6.19
C GLN A 3 70.34 2.39 -6.32
N PRO A 4 69.40 3.25 -5.83
CA PRO A 4 67.93 3.21 -5.65
C PRO A 4 67.21 4.51 -6.17
N VAL A 5 65.90 4.55 -5.89
CA VAL A 5 64.90 5.64 -5.83
C VAL A 5 65.39 7.00 -5.25
N ALA A 6 64.91 8.13 -5.81
CA ALA A 6 64.83 9.49 -5.21
C ALA A 6 63.83 10.36 -6.03
N SER A 7 62.67 10.79 -5.48
CA SER A 7 62.37 12.10 -4.83
C SER A 7 62.57 13.36 -5.70
N SER A 8 61.48 14.14 -5.85
CA SER A 8 61.39 15.56 -6.29
C SER A 8 62.30 16.50 -5.46
N PRO A 9 62.41 17.84 -5.69
CA PRO A 9 61.80 18.74 -6.70
C PRO A 9 62.82 19.75 -7.33
N SER A 10 62.38 20.61 -8.27
CA SER A 10 62.68 22.07 -8.31
C SER A 10 62.62 22.72 -9.70
N SER A 11 62.33 24.02 -9.64
CA SER A 11 62.10 25.05 -10.65
C SER A 11 63.15 25.27 -11.74
N SER A 12 62.69 25.58 -12.95
CA SER A 12 63.33 26.52 -13.90
C SER A 12 62.37 26.83 -15.07
N LYS A 13 61.69 27.98 -15.07
CA LYS A 13 62.01 29.20 -15.84
C LYS A 13 62.30 28.99 -17.35
N ALA A 14 61.31 29.38 -18.15
CA ALA A 14 61.35 30.57 -19.04
C ALA A 14 61.67 30.42 -20.55
N LYS A 15 60.78 31.09 -21.32
CA LYS A 15 60.96 31.84 -22.59
C LYS A 15 61.02 31.08 -23.92
N PHE A 16 60.07 31.42 -24.80
CA PHE A 16 60.17 31.98 -26.17
C PHE A 16 58.84 31.70 -26.88
N GLY A 17 58.17 32.54 -27.68
CA GLY A 17 58.27 33.92 -28.18
C GLY A 17 56.89 34.20 -28.83
N GLY A 18 56.25 35.36 -28.70
CA GLY A 18 56.54 36.54 -29.50
C GLY A 18 55.69 36.59 -30.78
N SER A 19 54.62 37.41 -30.82
CA SER A 19 54.37 38.31 -31.95
C SER A 19 53.36 39.42 -31.60
N LYS A 20 53.74 40.66 -31.97
CA LYS A 20 53.04 41.94 -31.75
C LYS A 20 52.22 42.32 -32.98
N ARG A 21 51.10 43.04 -32.81
CA ARG A 21 50.63 44.27 -33.53
C ARG A 21 49.12 44.48 -33.29
N ARG A 22 48.64 45.44 -32.48
CA ARG A 22 48.43 46.90 -32.67
C ARG A 22 47.47 47.33 -33.82
N SER A 23 46.20 47.57 -33.43
CA SER A 23 45.42 48.84 -33.46
C SER A 23 45.09 49.63 -34.76
N LYS A 24 43.78 49.90 -34.97
CA LYS A 24 43.07 51.20 -35.27
C LYS A 24 41.61 50.86 -35.71
N LYS A 25 40.49 51.30 -35.12
CA LYS A 25 39.86 52.63 -34.81
C LYS A 25 39.27 53.34 -36.05
N VAL A 26 38.02 53.87 -35.92
CA VAL A 26 37.32 55.01 -36.60
C VAL A 26 35.90 54.62 -37.11
N VAL A 27 34.77 55.37 -37.05
CA VAL A 27 34.28 56.64 -36.44
C VAL A 27 32.73 56.71 -36.57
N ASP A 28 32.10 57.54 -35.72
CA ASP A 28 30.70 58.03 -35.66
C ASP A 28 30.15 58.84 -36.87
N THR A 29 28.81 58.90 -36.97
CA THR A 29 28.06 60.16 -37.18
C THR A 29 26.63 60.11 -36.61
N SER A 30 26.15 61.28 -36.16
CA SER A 30 25.00 61.58 -35.29
C SER A 30 23.82 62.28 -35.98
N LEU A 31 22.67 62.39 -35.28
CA LEU A 31 21.66 63.51 -35.16
C LEU A 31 20.22 62.91 -34.98
N ASN A 32 19.27 63.39 -34.16
CA ASN A 32 19.02 64.64 -33.43
C ASN A 32 17.91 64.45 -32.34
N VAL A 33 17.80 65.34 -31.34
CA VAL A 33 16.76 65.42 -30.24
C VAL A 33 15.86 66.66 -30.49
N PRO A 34 14.66 66.90 -29.87
CA PRO A 34 14.56 67.40 -28.47
C PRO A 34 13.28 66.98 -27.67
N SER A 35 13.26 67.40 -26.40
CA SER A 35 12.43 67.10 -25.21
C SER A 35 11.27 68.06 -24.89
N THR A 36 10.31 67.64 -24.06
CA THR A 36 9.58 68.43 -23.00
C THR A 36 8.80 67.46 -22.07
N SER A 37 9.16 67.28 -20.78
CA SER A 37 8.67 67.93 -19.53
C SER A 37 7.16 67.85 -19.22
N ALA A 38 6.77 67.17 -18.11
CA ALA A 38 6.06 67.76 -16.95
C ALA A 38 5.23 66.75 -16.09
N ALA A 39 5.45 66.85 -14.77
CA ALA A 39 4.47 66.89 -13.66
C ALA A 39 3.72 65.63 -13.13
N ASN A 40 4.01 65.36 -11.85
CA ASN A 40 3.12 65.18 -10.68
C ASN A 40 1.88 64.25 -10.71
N GLY A 41 1.72 63.48 -9.62
CA GLY A 41 0.38 63.05 -9.17
C GLY A 41 0.37 62.01 -8.05
N ASN A 42 0.30 62.47 -6.81
CA ASN A 42 0.03 61.70 -5.58
C ASN A 42 -1.43 61.18 -5.52
N ALA A 43 -1.59 60.04 -4.82
CA ALA A 43 -2.62 59.69 -3.83
C ALA A 43 -4.14 59.80 -4.10
N ASN A 44 -4.86 58.93 -3.36
CA ASN A 44 -6.29 58.88 -3.03
C ASN A 44 -7.18 58.11 -4.02
N ASP A 45 -7.76 56.98 -3.61
CA ASP A 45 -8.89 56.77 -2.68
C ASP A 45 -10.26 56.98 -3.35
N GLU A 46 -11.13 56.02 -3.05
CA GLU A 46 -12.60 56.02 -3.11
C GLU A 46 -13.35 55.72 -4.43
N GLN A 47 -14.10 54.61 -4.31
CA GLN A 47 -15.50 54.42 -4.72
C GLN A 47 -15.83 54.32 -6.21
N PHE A 48 -16.19 53.11 -6.64
CA PHE A 48 -17.41 52.91 -7.44
C PHE A 48 -18.06 51.56 -7.12
N ALA A 49 -19.20 51.64 -6.45
CA ALA A 49 -20.16 50.56 -6.34
C ALA A 49 -20.90 50.38 -7.68
N ALA A 50 -20.99 49.15 -8.18
CA ALA A 50 -21.95 48.78 -9.22
C ALA A 50 -22.44 47.36 -8.98
N VAL A 51 -23.69 47.31 -8.51
CA VAL A 51 -24.54 46.14 -8.27
C VAL A 51 -24.74 45.34 -9.57
N ARG A 52 -24.49 44.03 -9.53
CA ARG A 52 -25.14 43.06 -10.43
C ARG A 52 -25.69 41.89 -9.62
N ARG A 53 -27.03 41.83 -9.57
CA ARG A 53 -27.84 40.66 -9.24
C ARG A 53 -27.56 39.55 -10.26
N LEU A 54 -27.41 38.31 -9.79
CA LEU A 54 -27.80 37.14 -10.55
C LEU A 54 -28.45 36.14 -9.59
N ASP A 55 -29.66 35.74 -9.99
CA ASP A 55 -30.60 34.92 -9.24
C ASP A 55 -30.11 33.48 -9.09
N VAL A 56 -30.17 32.96 -7.87
CA VAL A 56 -30.02 31.53 -7.57
C VAL A 56 -31.42 30.93 -7.54
N VAL A 57 -31.72 30.14 -8.57
CA VAL A 57 -32.90 29.26 -8.61
C VAL A 57 -32.58 28.01 -7.78
N THR A 58 -33.28 27.86 -6.66
CA THR A 58 -33.30 26.64 -5.84
C THR A 58 -34.45 25.74 -6.30
N GLN A 59 -34.11 24.58 -6.84
CA GLN A 59 -34.92 23.35 -6.80
C GLN A 59 -33.97 22.28 -6.22
N GLY A 60 -34.24 21.53 -5.16
CA GLY A 60 -35.53 21.11 -4.64
C GLY A 60 -35.73 19.61 -4.90
N GLU A 61 -34.79 18.76 -4.50
CA GLU A 61 -34.98 17.30 -4.51
C GLU A 61 -34.57 16.70 -3.16
N THR A 62 -35.61 16.26 -2.44
CA THR A 62 -35.55 15.50 -1.21
C THR A 62 -35.26 14.04 -1.51
N SER A 63 -34.17 13.50 -0.97
CA SER A 63 -33.90 12.06 -0.92
C SER A 63 -33.81 11.63 0.55
N THR A 64 -34.91 11.06 1.04
CA THR A 64 -35.03 10.36 2.32
C THR A 64 -34.38 8.99 2.17
N ASN A 65 -33.22 8.77 2.81
CA ASN A 65 -32.65 7.44 2.99
C ASN A 65 -32.82 6.99 4.45
N ALA A 66 -33.64 5.96 4.61
CA ALA A 66 -33.98 5.32 5.86
C ALA A 66 -32.80 4.52 6.41
N HIS A 67 -32.43 4.82 7.67
CA HIS A 67 -31.54 4.01 8.49
C HIS A 67 -32.32 2.84 9.10
N TRP A 68 -31.86 1.62 8.81
CA TRP A 68 -32.23 0.40 9.55
C TRP A 68 -31.20 0.15 10.65
N TRP A 69 -31.62 0.21 11.91
CA TRP A 69 -30.91 -0.43 13.02
C TRP A 69 -31.90 -1.21 13.90
N LEU A 70 -31.46 -2.42 14.23
CA LEU A 70 -32.11 -3.46 15.02
C LEU A 70 -32.58 -2.95 16.39
N LYS A 71 -33.81 -3.34 16.75
CA LYS A 71 -34.28 -3.35 18.14
C LYS A 71 -34.46 -4.81 18.58
N LEU A 72 -33.68 -5.19 19.59
CA LEU A 72 -33.80 -6.43 20.35
C LEU A 72 -35.20 -6.54 20.97
N GLY A 73 -35.70 -7.77 21.03
CA GLY A 73 -37.03 -8.09 21.51
C GLY A 73 -37.15 -8.19 23.03
N GLU A 74 -38.38 -8.29 23.49
CA GLU A 74 -38.79 -9.18 24.58
C GLU A 74 -40.32 -9.28 24.68
N GLN A 75 -40.76 -10.54 24.84
CA GLN A 75 -41.95 -11.04 25.57
C GLN A 75 -43.38 -10.74 25.11
N GLY A 76 -44.18 -11.81 25.07
CA GLY A 76 -45.65 -11.75 25.11
C GLY A 76 -46.33 -13.00 24.55
N ALA A 77 -46.73 -13.91 25.45
CA ALA A 77 -47.33 -15.21 25.17
C ALA A 77 -48.84 -15.18 24.82
N SER A 78 -49.35 -16.36 24.43
CA SER A 78 -50.76 -16.82 24.34
C SER A 78 -51.57 -16.29 23.16
N SER A 79 -52.48 -17.00 22.48
CA SER A 79 -53.20 -18.27 22.71
C SER A 79 -53.97 -18.66 21.42
N THR A 80 -54.25 -19.97 21.23
CA THR A 80 -55.44 -20.58 20.52
C THR A 80 -55.70 -20.18 19.06
N SER A 81 -56.15 -20.99 18.10
CA SER A 81 -56.76 -22.33 17.92
C SER A 81 -56.84 -22.48 16.38
N SER A 82 -56.64 -23.64 15.74
CA SER A 82 -57.69 -24.59 15.31
C SER A 82 -57.09 -25.36 14.11
N VAL A 83 -56.96 -26.69 14.18
CA VAL A 83 -57.72 -27.69 13.39
C VAL A 83 -57.64 -27.53 11.87
N ASP A 84 -56.85 -28.37 11.19
CA ASP A 84 -57.38 -29.40 10.28
C ASP A 84 -56.30 -30.41 9.83
N GLN A 85 -56.71 -31.69 9.77
CA GLN A 85 -55.98 -32.86 9.26
C GLN A 85 -55.96 -32.83 7.71
N VAL A 86 -55.12 -33.55 6.95
CA VAL A 86 -55.11 -35.02 6.76
C VAL A 86 -53.89 -35.45 5.93
N GLY A 87 -53.27 -36.58 6.33
CA GLY A 87 -52.66 -37.60 5.46
C GLY A 87 -51.20 -37.39 5.05
N GLY A 88 -50.23 -38.26 5.32
CA GLY A 88 -50.22 -39.63 5.79
C GLY A 88 -49.21 -40.42 4.96
N PHE A 89 -48.10 -40.90 5.52
CA PHE A 89 -47.27 -41.98 4.97
C PHE A 89 -46.36 -42.55 6.08
N SER A 90 -46.58 -43.82 6.43
CA SER A 90 -45.71 -44.65 7.28
C SER A 90 -44.68 -45.41 6.43
N PRO A 91 -43.45 -45.66 6.91
CA PRO A 91 -42.54 -46.61 6.28
C PRO A 91 -42.55 -47.97 7.00
N SER A 92 -42.54 -49.07 6.24
CA SER A 92 -42.39 -50.42 6.77
C SER A 92 -41.23 -51.17 6.10
N HIS A 93 -40.40 -51.74 6.99
CA HIS A 93 -39.83 -53.08 6.95
C HIS A 93 -38.59 -53.39 6.08
N SER A 94 -37.49 -53.69 6.79
CA SER A 94 -36.52 -54.72 6.40
C SER A 94 -37.15 -56.13 6.48
N PRO A 95 -36.54 -57.15 5.85
CA PRO A 95 -35.96 -58.18 6.71
C PRO A 95 -34.66 -58.83 6.19
N ARG A 96 -33.95 -59.38 7.18
CA ARG A 96 -32.76 -60.23 7.19
C ARG A 96 -33.11 -61.67 6.82
N THR A 97 -32.33 -62.40 6.01
CA THR A 97 -31.77 -63.75 6.39
C THR A 97 -30.88 -64.45 5.34
N LYS A 98 -29.91 -65.20 5.90
CA LYS A 98 -29.39 -66.54 5.56
C LYS A 98 -28.12 -66.70 4.70
N GLN A 99 -27.11 -67.21 5.41
CA GLN A 99 -25.91 -67.93 5.01
C GLN A 99 -26.22 -69.20 4.19
N THR A 100 -25.32 -69.58 3.29
CA THR A 100 -24.80 -70.96 3.18
C THR A 100 -23.31 -70.94 2.83
N ALA A 101 -22.59 -71.92 3.37
CA ALA A 101 -21.14 -72.06 3.33
C ALA A 101 -20.72 -73.21 2.40
N ARG A 102 -19.50 -73.14 1.86
CA ARG A 102 -18.70 -74.34 1.57
C ARG A 102 -17.19 -74.06 1.73
N LYS A 103 -16.56 -74.97 2.48
CA LYS A 103 -15.12 -75.15 2.82
C LYS A 103 -14.31 -75.42 1.53
N SER A 104 -12.97 -75.40 1.45
CA SER A 104 -11.84 -75.75 2.34
C SER A 104 -10.54 -75.19 1.70
N THR A 105 -9.31 -75.14 2.25
CA THR A 105 -8.55 -76.04 3.14
C THR A 105 -7.18 -75.39 3.46
N GLY A 106 -6.66 -75.61 4.68
CA GLY A 106 -5.23 -75.62 5.06
C GLY A 106 -4.61 -74.28 5.52
N THR A 107 -3.81 -74.15 6.60
CA THR A 107 -3.15 -75.11 7.51
C THR A 107 -2.61 -74.37 8.77
N SER A 108 -2.85 -74.95 9.96
CA SER A 108 -2.16 -74.92 11.29
C SER A 108 -1.43 -73.69 11.92
N ILE A 109 -1.97 -73.16 13.05
CA ILE A 109 -1.53 -73.16 14.50
C ILE A 109 -0.02 -72.88 14.86
N PRO A 110 0.40 -72.28 16.03
CA PRO A 110 -0.27 -71.59 17.18
C PRO A 110 0.32 -70.20 17.59
N LYS A 111 -0.34 -69.64 18.63
CA LYS A 111 -0.11 -68.41 19.40
C LYS A 111 1.11 -68.44 20.36
N ARG A 112 1.77 -67.28 20.52
CA ARG A 112 2.04 -66.53 21.77
C ARG A 112 2.76 -65.20 21.42
N PRO A 113 2.26 -64.01 21.79
CA PRO A 113 3.08 -62.81 21.71
C PRO A 113 4.00 -62.72 22.94
N VAL A 114 5.28 -62.51 22.65
CA VAL A 114 6.37 -62.24 23.59
C VAL A 114 6.10 -60.87 24.25
N VAL A 115 6.20 -60.82 25.58
CA VAL A 115 6.30 -59.55 26.32
C VAL A 115 7.67 -58.97 26.01
N VAL A 116 7.70 -57.91 25.19
CA VAL A 116 8.90 -57.08 24.98
C VAL A 116 8.78 -55.90 25.93
N GLU A 117 9.53 -55.94 27.03
CA GLU A 117 9.77 -54.76 27.87
C GLU A 117 10.54 -53.73 27.03
N VAL A 118 9.88 -52.63 26.70
CA VAL A 118 10.51 -51.45 26.10
C VAL A 118 11.08 -50.60 27.24
N PRO A 119 12.38 -50.25 27.24
CA PRO A 119 12.97 -49.49 28.33
C PRO A 119 12.36 -48.08 28.37
N SER A 120 11.89 -47.71 29.55
CA SER A 120 11.31 -46.40 29.86
C SER A 120 12.37 -45.29 29.76
N GLN A 121 12.52 -44.72 28.57
CA GLN A 121 13.18 -43.43 28.41
C GLN A 121 12.25 -42.34 28.93
N LYS A 122 12.56 -41.81 30.12
CA LYS A 122 12.04 -40.55 30.63
C LYS A 122 12.38 -39.43 29.63
N ARG A 123 11.50 -39.21 28.65
CA ARG A 123 11.48 -37.98 27.86
C ARG A 123 11.09 -36.87 28.82
N LYS A 124 12.08 -36.08 29.25
CA LYS A 124 11.84 -34.74 29.79
C LYS A 124 11.16 -33.95 28.67
N THR A 125 9.85 -33.83 28.73
CA THR A 125 9.12 -32.79 28.02
C THR A 125 9.63 -31.46 28.57
N LYS A 126 10.55 -30.83 27.83
CA LYS A 126 10.74 -29.39 27.95
C LYS A 126 9.45 -28.78 27.43
N GLU A 127 8.56 -28.46 28.34
CA GLU A 127 7.52 -27.47 28.07
C GLU A 127 8.27 -26.14 27.85
N GLU A 128 8.61 -25.87 26.59
CA GLU A 128 8.97 -24.54 26.16
C GLU A 128 7.71 -23.70 26.29
N HIS A 129 7.58 -23.05 27.43
CA HIS A 129 6.66 -21.93 27.59
C HIS A 129 7.03 -20.90 26.52
N ILE A 130 6.26 -20.89 25.43
CA ILE A 130 6.23 -19.79 24.48
C ILE A 130 5.63 -18.62 25.27
N THR A 131 6.49 -17.82 25.88
CA THR A 131 6.08 -16.52 26.40
C THR A 131 5.73 -15.69 25.19
N VAL A 132 4.45 -15.67 24.82
CA VAL A 132 3.91 -14.67 23.90
C VAL A 132 4.05 -13.34 24.64
N THR A 133 5.14 -12.64 24.40
CA THR A 133 5.25 -11.23 24.76
C THR A 133 4.24 -10.52 23.88
N LEU A 134 3.09 -10.17 24.44
CA LEU A 134 2.22 -9.20 23.80
C LEU A 134 3.05 -7.92 23.71
N ASP A 135 3.32 -7.45 22.49
CA ASP A 135 3.90 -6.14 22.28
C ASP A 135 2.86 -5.12 22.74
N VAL A 136 2.99 -4.69 24.00
CA VAL A 136 2.11 -3.68 24.58
C VAL A 136 2.58 -2.34 24.04
N GLU A 137 1.76 -1.75 23.18
CA GLU A 137 2.03 -0.46 22.57
C GLU A 137 0.84 0.48 22.73
N ASP A 138 1.15 1.75 22.93
CA ASP A 138 0.17 2.83 22.90
C ASP A 138 0.23 3.49 21.52
N ILE A 139 -0.92 3.72 20.90
CA ILE A 139 -1.00 4.31 19.57
C ILE A 139 -1.89 5.54 19.60
N VAL A 140 -1.35 6.66 19.12
CA VAL A 140 -2.14 7.85 18.75
C VAL A 140 -2.22 7.87 17.23
N PHE A 141 -3.43 7.91 16.69
CA PHE A 141 -3.63 7.86 15.25
C PHE A 141 -4.59 8.93 14.75
N ILE A 142 -4.39 9.32 13.51
CA ILE A 142 -5.30 10.14 12.71
C ILE A 142 -5.62 9.31 11.48
N ASP A 143 -6.89 8.98 11.29
CA ASP A 143 -7.30 8.16 10.16
C ASP A 143 -7.88 9.01 9.04
N SER A 144 -7.39 8.76 7.82
CA SER A 144 -7.99 9.22 6.57
C SER A 144 -8.11 10.75 6.40
N ILE A 145 -7.02 11.50 6.65
CA ILE A 145 -6.97 12.95 6.36
C ILE A 145 -7.09 13.13 4.83
N GLN A 146 -8.16 13.78 4.38
CA GLN A 146 -8.38 14.06 2.96
C GLN A 146 -7.60 15.31 2.56
N LEU A 147 -6.68 15.15 1.60
CA LEU A 147 -5.76 16.20 1.16
C LEU A 147 -5.70 16.27 -0.36
N SER A 148 -5.26 17.41 -0.88
CA SER A 148 -4.90 17.57 -2.30
C SER A 148 -3.39 17.71 -2.46
N ALA A 149 -2.71 16.64 -2.88
CA ALA A 149 -1.24 16.60 -2.94
C ALA A 149 -0.73 16.48 -4.38
N ASN A 150 0.35 17.19 -4.70
CA ASN A 150 1.07 17.04 -5.97
C ASN A 150 2.26 16.08 -5.77
N MET A 151 2.08 14.82 -6.17
CA MET A 151 3.04 13.74 -5.88
C MET A 151 3.91 13.37 -7.08
N ASP A 152 3.30 13.11 -8.22
CA ASP A 152 4.00 12.81 -9.47
C ASP A 152 2.99 13.07 -10.61
N ALA A 153 3.41 12.85 -11.86
CA ALA A 153 2.50 12.81 -12.98
C ALA A 153 1.35 11.80 -12.72
N ASP A 154 0.13 12.22 -13.04
CA ASP A 154 -1.02 11.33 -13.01
C ASP A 154 -0.91 10.22 -14.06
N TRP A 155 -1.85 9.27 -14.05
CA TRP A 155 -1.89 8.18 -15.03
C TRP A 155 -1.90 8.66 -16.50
N TRP A 156 -2.25 9.92 -16.76
CA TRP A 156 -2.25 10.54 -18.09
C TRP A 156 -1.05 11.47 -18.33
N GLY A 157 -0.04 11.46 -17.45
CA GLY A 157 1.17 12.25 -17.57
C GLY A 157 1.04 13.71 -17.10
N ARG A 158 -0.06 14.09 -16.44
CA ARG A 158 -0.29 15.48 -16.01
C ARG A 158 0.17 15.70 -14.57
N VAL A 159 0.93 16.76 -14.34
CA VAL A 159 1.36 17.17 -13.00
C VAL A 159 0.31 18.12 -12.42
N ARG A 160 -0.46 17.66 -11.43
CA ARG A 160 -1.47 18.46 -10.73
C ARG A 160 -1.74 17.89 -9.34
N PRO A 161 -2.26 18.70 -8.40
CA PRO A 161 -2.76 18.19 -7.13
C PRO A 161 -3.85 17.13 -7.35
N GLN A 162 -3.72 16.01 -6.65
CA GLN A 162 -4.64 14.88 -6.69
C GLN A 162 -5.25 14.64 -5.31
N PRO A 163 -6.53 14.21 -5.25
CA PRO A 163 -7.13 13.81 -3.99
C PRO A 163 -6.44 12.54 -3.47
N VAL A 164 -5.94 12.64 -2.25
CA VAL A 164 -5.30 11.54 -1.51
C VAL A 164 -5.84 11.51 -0.09
N SER A 165 -5.81 10.34 0.52
CA SER A 165 -6.08 10.18 1.93
C SER A 165 -4.80 9.80 2.64
N VAL A 166 -4.53 10.42 3.80
CA VAL A 166 -3.33 10.13 4.60
C VAL A 166 -3.76 9.75 6.01
N SER A 167 -3.41 8.53 6.42
CA SER A 167 -3.52 8.09 7.81
C SER A 167 -2.15 8.07 8.49
N VAL A 168 -2.10 8.49 9.74
CA VAL A 168 -0.89 8.61 10.55
C VAL A 168 -1.08 7.83 11.83
N TYR A 169 -0.13 6.95 12.16
CA TYR A 169 -0.12 6.14 13.37
C TYR A 169 1.21 6.39 14.10
N LEU A 170 1.13 7.01 15.27
CA LEU A 170 2.25 7.23 16.17
C LEU A 170 2.28 6.09 17.18
N HIS A 171 3.20 5.16 17.02
CA HIS A 171 3.43 4.13 18.02
C HIS A 171 4.33 4.73 19.09
N LEU A 172 3.85 4.80 20.32
CA LEU A 172 4.51 5.46 21.44
C LEU A 172 5.26 4.43 22.29
N LYS A 173 6.00 4.92 23.27
CA LYS A 173 6.54 4.03 24.32
C LYS A 173 5.38 3.39 25.10
N PRO A 174 5.56 2.17 25.65
CA PRO A 174 4.53 1.51 26.44
C PRO A 174 4.07 2.39 27.61
N ALA A 175 2.76 2.38 27.90
CA ALA A 175 2.14 3.12 29.00
C ALA A 175 2.36 4.65 28.95
N HIS A 176 2.64 5.21 27.77
CA HIS A 176 2.76 6.65 27.61
C HIS A 176 1.42 7.37 27.85
N LEU A 177 0.31 6.77 27.44
CA LEU A 177 -1.03 7.36 27.55
C LEU A 177 -1.63 7.24 28.96
N ASP A 178 -1.07 6.40 29.82
CA ASP A 178 -1.54 6.19 31.21
C ASP A 178 -1.58 7.49 32.01
N ARG A 179 -0.58 8.35 31.82
CA ARG A 179 -0.51 9.65 32.51
C ARG A 179 -1.70 10.52 32.14
N ALA A 180 -1.96 10.70 30.84
CA ALA A 180 -3.10 11.47 30.37
C ALA A 180 -4.43 10.83 30.79
N GLY A 181 -4.53 9.50 30.74
CA GLY A 181 -5.71 8.76 31.20
C GLY A 181 -5.99 8.89 32.70
N THR A 182 -4.94 9.08 33.52
CA THR A 182 -5.08 9.27 34.97
C THR A 182 -5.30 10.73 35.36
N SER A 183 -4.61 11.66 34.69
CA SER A 183 -4.67 13.08 35.01
C SER A 183 -5.87 13.80 34.39
N ASP A 184 -6.41 13.28 33.29
CA ASP A 184 -7.44 13.90 32.45
C ASP A 184 -7.03 15.32 31.97
N GLN A 185 -5.71 15.55 31.80
CA GLN A 185 -5.17 16.84 31.37
C GLN A 185 -4.67 16.78 29.93
N VAL A 186 -5.18 17.68 29.09
CA VAL A 186 -4.80 17.79 27.67
C VAL A 186 -3.30 18.07 27.48
N THR A 187 -2.62 18.70 28.43
CA THR A 187 -1.17 18.98 28.39
C THR A 187 -0.31 17.73 28.47
N ASP A 188 -0.88 16.63 28.96
CA ASP A 188 -0.21 15.33 29.04
C ASP A 188 -0.47 14.48 27.79
N THR A 189 -1.29 14.96 26.84
CA THR A 189 -1.62 14.25 25.61
C THR A 189 -0.67 14.60 24.47
N VAL A 190 -0.65 13.74 23.44
CA VAL A 190 -0.06 14.07 22.14
C VAL A 190 -1.08 14.87 21.33
N HIS A 191 -0.73 16.11 20.98
CA HIS A 191 -1.62 17.02 20.24
C HIS A 191 -1.77 16.64 18.75
N TYR A 192 -2.58 15.62 18.48
CA TYR A 192 -2.92 15.18 17.12
C TYR A 192 -3.63 16.26 16.28
N GLY A 193 -4.29 17.23 16.92
CA GLY A 193 -4.89 18.38 16.24
C GLY A 193 -3.86 19.30 15.60
N ASP A 194 -2.74 19.57 16.29
CA ASP A 194 -1.66 20.38 15.73
C ASP A 194 -0.84 19.59 14.70
N LEU A 195 -0.70 18.27 14.90
CA LEU A 195 -0.14 17.39 13.87
C LEU A 195 -0.95 17.45 12.57
N CYS A 196 -2.28 17.37 12.66
CA CYS A 196 -3.16 17.45 11.50
C CYS A 196 -2.98 18.78 10.75
N LYS A 197 -2.96 19.91 11.47
CA LYS A 197 -2.72 21.24 10.88
C LYS A 197 -1.35 21.31 10.19
N ASN A 198 -0.29 20.88 10.87
CA ASN A 198 1.07 20.88 10.31
C ASN A 198 1.17 20.02 9.04
N ILE A 199 0.45 18.89 8.99
CA ILE A 199 0.37 18.04 7.80
C ILE A 199 -0.34 18.77 6.66
N ILE A 200 -1.52 19.35 6.92
CA ILE A 200 -2.29 20.11 5.93
C ILE A 200 -1.43 21.25 5.37
N ASP A 201 -0.83 22.05 6.24
CA ASP A 201 0.01 23.19 5.84
C ASP A 201 1.21 22.73 5.00
N ARG A 202 1.85 21.61 5.36
CA ARG A 202 3.00 21.07 4.62
C ARG A 202 2.62 20.52 3.26
N VAL A 203 1.46 19.85 3.15
CA VAL A 203 1.02 19.16 1.94
C VAL A 203 0.36 20.09 0.94
N GLU A 204 -0.48 21.02 1.43
CA GLU A 204 -1.24 21.95 0.59
C GLU A 204 -0.55 23.31 0.40
N SER A 205 0.68 23.48 0.92
CA SER A 205 1.46 24.70 0.67
C SER A 205 1.62 24.98 -0.85
N PRO A 206 1.48 26.24 -1.28
CA PRO A 206 1.63 26.60 -2.69
C PRO A 206 3.00 26.17 -3.24
N GLY A 207 2.99 25.35 -4.29
CA GLY A 207 4.21 24.85 -4.92
C GLY A 207 4.83 23.63 -4.24
N ALA A 208 4.20 23.04 -3.22
CA ALA A 208 4.60 21.74 -2.71
C ALA A 208 4.56 20.69 -3.83
N MET A 209 5.67 19.99 -3.98
CA MET A 209 5.80 18.81 -4.83
C MET A 209 6.50 17.73 -4.02
N PHE A 210 6.00 16.51 -4.16
CA PHE A 210 6.58 15.33 -3.52
C PHE A 210 7.21 14.44 -4.58
N ASP A 211 7.98 13.45 -4.13
CA ASP A 211 8.59 12.41 -4.97
C ASP A 211 7.72 11.15 -4.87
N GLY A 212 6.60 11.16 -5.57
CA GLY A 212 5.57 10.12 -5.50
C GLY A 212 4.89 10.01 -4.13
N THR A 213 4.12 8.93 -3.94
CA THR A 213 3.41 8.63 -2.68
C THR A 213 4.37 8.37 -1.52
N THR A 214 5.49 7.69 -1.79
CA THR A 214 6.53 7.42 -0.79
C THR A 214 7.16 8.73 -0.30
N GLY A 215 7.48 9.67 -1.20
CA GLY A 215 8.00 10.99 -0.81
C GLY A 215 7.02 11.81 0.02
N LEU A 216 5.72 11.73 -0.30
CA LEU A 216 4.66 12.32 0.51
C LEU A 216 4.62 11.70 1.92
N ALA A 217 4.66 10.36 2.01
CA ALA A 217 4.66 9.65 3.29
C ALA A 217 5.85 10.07 4.18
N TYR A 218 7.05 10.22 3.61
CA TYR A 218 8.22 10.72 4.34
C TYR A 218 8.06 12.16 4.83
N ALA A 219 7.49 13.05 4.01
CA ALA A 219 7.24 14.44 4.41
C ALA A 219 6.25 14.53 5.57
N VAL A 220 5.20 13.69 5.56
CA VAL A 220 4.22 13.58 6.65
C VAL A 220 4.89 12.99 7.90
N ALA A 221 5.69 11.94 7.75
CA ALA A 221 6.42 11.34 8.87
C ALA A 221 7.37 12.34 9.54
N GLN A 222 8.01 13.23 8.78
CA GLN A 222 8.83 14.29 9.34
C GLN A 222 8.02 15.21 10.27
N GLN A 223 6.82 15.62 9.87
CA GLN A 223 5.93 16.41 10.74
C GLN A 223 5.50 15.64 11.99
N ALA A 224 5.20 14.35 11.85
CA ALA A 224 4.88 13.47 12.96
C ALA A 224 6.03 13.37 13.98
N PHE A 225 7.26 13.19 13.52
CA PHE A 225 8.43 13.13 14.41
C PHE A 225 8.82 14.49 15.00
N LEU A 226 8.61 15.60 14.29
CA LEU A 226 8.84 16.95 14.83
C LEU A 226 7.92 17.23 16.02
N LEU A 227 6.68 16.75 15.98
CA LEU A 227 5.71 16.92 17.07
C LEU A 227 5.90 15.90 18.20
N SER A 228 6.09 14.63 17.88
CA SER A 228 6.18 13.55 18.89
C SER A 228 7.57 13.39 19.50
N GLY A 229 8.63 13.81 18.78
CA GLY A 229 10.01 13.65 19.22
C GLY A 229 10.36 12.20 19.57
N PRO A 230 11.17 11.95 20.62
CA PRO A 230 11.62 10.62 21.03
C PRO A 230 10.55 9.80 21.77
N ILE A 231 9.31 10.30 21.85
CA ILE A 231 8.19 9.60 22.48
C ILE A 231 7.65 8.54 21.51
N ALA A 232 7.55 8.87 20.23
CA ALA A 232 7.21 7.89 19.20
C ALA A 232 8.39 6.92 19.02
N THR A 233 8.13 5.62 19.13
CA THR A 233 9.10 4.55 18.84
C THR A 233 9.15 4.25 17.35
N GLN A 234 8.02 4.38 16.66
CA GLN A 234 7.92 4.31 15.21
C GLN A 234 6.70 5.12 14.74
N VAL A 235 6.75 5.58 13.48
CA VAL A 235 5.63 6.24 12.81
C VAL A 235 5.27 5.43 11.59
N ARG A 236 3.98 5.11 11.47
CA ARG A 236 3.41 4.41 10.32
C ARG A 236 2.48 5.36 9.58
N ILE A 237 2.78 5.61 8.31
CA ILE A 237 2.02 6.48 7.43
C ILE A 237 1.39 5.63 6.34
N VAL A 238 0.10 5.81 6.08
CA VAL A 238 -0.60 5.18 4.97
C VAL A 238 -1.10 6.28 4.04
N VAL A 239 -0.63 6.28 2.80
CA VAL A 239 -1.08 7.19 1.74
C VAL A 239 -1.94 6.38 0.78
N GLU A 240 -3.22 6.72 0.69
CA GLU A 240 -4.20 6.04 -0.15
C GLU A 240 -4.70 6.97 -1.27
N SER A 241 -4.92 6.39 -2.45
CA SER A 241 -5.55 7.06 -3.57
C SER A 241 -6.39 6.07 -4.39
N SER A 242 -7.67 6.40 -4.55
CA SER A 242 -8.59 5.65 -5.42
C SER A 242 -8.45 6.01 -6.90
N LYS A 243 -7.65 7.02 -7.24
CA LYS A 243 -7.54 7.57 -8.61
C LYS A 243 -6.15 7.42 -9.22
N TYR A 244 -5.18 6.90 -8.47
CA TYR A 244 -3.81 6.75 -8.95
C TYR A 244 -3.67 5.67 -10.03
N ILE A 245 -4.38 4.55 -9.88
CA ILE A 245 -4.44 3.45 -10.85
C ILE A 245 -5.90 3.26 -11.27
N PRO A 246 -6.33 3.72 -12.47
CA PRO A 246 -7.73 3.65 -12.90
C PRO A 246 -8.31 2.24 -13.02
N LEU A 247 -7.45 1.23 -13.20
CA LEU A 247 -7.84 -0.18 -13.29
C LEU A 247 -8.06 -0.84 -11.92
N ALA A 248 -7.65 -0.19 -10.83
CA ALA A 248 -7.76 -0.69 -9.47
C ALA A 248 -8.80 0.11 -8.69
N GLU A 249 -9.34 -0.49 -7.63
CA GLU A 249 -10.26 0.20 -6.72
C GLU A 249 -9.50 1.09 -5.74
N GLU A 250 -8.34 0.62 -5.28
CA GLU A 250 -7.53 1.29 -4.27
C GLU A 250 -6.04 1.07 -4.57
N PHE A 251 -5.28 2.15 -4.46
CA PHE A 251 -3.82 2.13 -4.39
C PHE A 251 -3.39 2.74 -3.06
N ALA A 252 -2.58 2.02 -2.30
CA ALA A 252 -2.08 2.47 -1.00
C ALA A 252 -0.58 2.20 -0.87
N VAL A 253 0.12 3.16 -0.27
CA VAL A 253 1.52 3.01 0.15
C VAL A 253 1.59 3.22 1.65
N GLU A 254 2.01 2.17 2.36
CA GLU A 254 2.27 2.18 3.79
C GLU A 254 3.78 2.24 4.02
N VAL A 255 4.22 3.21 4.81
CA VAL A 255 5.62 3.40 5.19
C VAL A 255 5.70 3.38 6.72
N THR A 256 6.46 2.45 7.27
CA THR A 256 6.76 2.38 8.71
C THR A 256 8.22 2.75 8.94
N ILE A 257 8.43 3.80 9.72
CA ILE A 257 9.74 4.40 9.99
C ILE A 257 10.01 4.31 11.49
N PRO A 258 11.05 3.59 11.93
CA PRO A 258 11.46 3.59 13.33
C PRO A 258 12.06 4.94 13.74
N TYR A 259 11.92 5.31 15.01
CA TYR A 259 12.50 6.54 15.53
C TYR A 259 14.02 6.51 15.51
N ARG A 260 14.61 7.66 15.16
CA ARG A 260 16.06 7.87 15.10
C ARG A 260 16.37 9.36 15.14
N LYS A 261 17.62 9.68 15.49
CA LYS A 261 18.08 11.07 15.66
C LYS A 261 18.11 11.86 14.35
N ASN A 262 18.42 11.21 13.22
CA ASN A 262 18.40 11.84 11.90
C ASN A 262 17.32 11.19 11.03
N ILE A 263 16.16 11.83 10.93
CA ILE A 263 14.98 11.30 10.22
C ILE A 263 15.17 11.38 8.69
N GLU A 264 16.00 12.33 8.21
CA GLU A 264 16.21 12.59 6.78
C GLU A 264 16.99 11.49 6.07
N GLU A 265 17.82 10.74 6.79
CA GLU A 265 18.66 9.67 6.21
C GLU A 265 17.87 8.39 5.97
N ARG A 266 17.10 8.28 4.90
CA ARG A 266 16.49 7.01 4.43
C ARG A 266 17.34 5.75 4.74
N ASP A 267 16.81 4.80 5.50
CA ASP A 267 17.54 3.61 5.97
C ASP A 267 16.84 2.28 5.66
N HIS A 268 17.60 1.19 5.62
CA HIS A 268 17.16 -0.17 5.29
C HIS A 268 16.19 -0.78 6.32
N HIS A 269 16.04 -0.14 7.48
CA HIS A 269 15.05 -0.52 8.50
C HIS A 269 13.64 0.01 8.21
N ASP A 270 13.49 0.97 7.29
CA ASP A 270 12.18 1.45 6.86
C ASP A 270 11.46 0.34 6.11
N LYS A 271 10.22 0.05 6.52
CA LYS A 271 9.38 -0.94 5.85
C LYS A 271 8.40 -0.22 4.94
N ILE A 272 8.42 -0.59 3.66
CA ILE A 272 7.46 -0.09 2.67
C ILE A 272 6.58 -1.24 2.22
N GLN A 273 5.28 -1.02 2.27
CA GLN A 273 4.29 -1.92 1.69
C GLN A 273 3.43 -1.15 0.69
N VAL A 274 3.38 -1.64 -0.54
CA VAL A 274 2.50 -1.11 -1.58
C VAL A 274 1.36 -2.09 -1.80
N SER A 275 0.13 -1.59 -1.75
CA SER A 275 -1.07 -2.40 -1.90
C SER A 275 -1.90 -1.86 -3.06
N ILE A 276 -2.26 -2.75 -3.98
CA ILE A 276 -3.16 -2.47 -5.09
C ILE A 276 -4.32 -3.44 -4.95
N LYS A 277 -5.52 -2.94 -4.64
CA LYS A 277 -6.70 -3.79 -4.42
C LYS A 277 -7.63 -3.79 -5.62
N ASN A 278 -8.18 -4.97 -5.91
CA ASN A 278 -9.15 -5.21 -6.98
C ASN A 278 -8.71 -4.66 -8.35
N LEU A 279 -7.43 -4.81 -8.72
CA LEU A 279 -6.95 -4.55 -10.07
C LEU A 279 -7.71 -5.43 -11.06
N SER A 280 -8.47 -4.80 -11.94
CA SER A 280 -9.35 -5.46 -12.89
C SER A 280 -8.62 -5.78 -14.19
N LEU A 281 -8.26 -7.05 -14.38
CA LEU A 281 -7.53 -7.52 -15.55
C LEU A 281 -8.46 -8.36 -16.45
N SER A 282 -8.49 -8.06 -17.74
CA SER A 282 -9.31 -8.78 -18.73
C SER A 282 -8.43 -9.72 -19.54
N THR A 283 -8.61 -11.03 -19.36
CA THR A 283 -7.73 -12.04 -19.98
C THR A 283 -8.52 -13.29 -20.40
N ILE A 284 -7.99 -14.07 -21.34
CA ILE A 284 -8.53 -15.40 -21.66
C ILE A 284 -7.99 -16.37 -20.61
N ILE A 285 -8.87 -16.93 -19.78
CA ILE A 285 -8.46 -17.72 -18.62
C ILE A 285 -9.40 -18.89 -18.37
N GLY A 286 -8.83 -20.09 -18.25
CA GLY A 286 -9.60 -21.31 -17.96
C GLY A 286 -9.45 -22.41 -19.00
N VAL A 287 -10.10 -23.53 -18.76
CA VAL A 287 -10.01 -24.76 -19.57
C VAL A 287 -11.28 -25.04 -20.37
N ASN A 288 -12.42 -24.47 -19.98
CA ASN A 288 -13.69 -24.77 -20.64
C ASN A 288 -13.74 -24.06 -22.00
N PRO A 289 -14.26 -24.68 -23.08
CA PRO A 289 -14.31 -24.04 -24.39
C PRO A 289 -14.96 -22.63 -24.40
N PRO A 290 -16.10 -22.39 -23.70
CA PRO A 290 -16.66 -21.04 -23.62
C PRO A 290 -15.74 -20.02 -22.92
N GLU A 291 -14.92 -20.46 -21.96
CA GLU A 291 -13.92 -19.60 -21.29
C GLU A 291 -12.80 -19.16 -22.24
N ARG A 292 -12.63 -19.83 -23.38
CA ARG A 292 -11.61 -19.57 -24.39
C ARG A 292 -12.06 -18.64 -25.52
N GLU A 293 -13.36 -18.36 -25.62
CA GLU A 293 -13.93 -17.54 -26.70
C GLU A 293 -13.91 -16.04 -26.37
N ALA A 294 -13.95 -15.68 -25.08
CA ALA A 294 -14.06 -14.29 -24.65
C ALA A 294 -13.20 -14.00 -23.41
N LYS A 295 -12.63 -12.78 -23.36
CA LYS A 295 -11.88 -12.30 -22.20
C LYS A 295 -12.79 -12.20 -20.99
N GLN A 296 -12.32 -12.71 -19.87
CA GLN A 296 -13.00 -12.66 -18.58
C GLN A 296 -12.28 -11.70 -17.64
N ARG A 297 -13.05 -11.10 -16.73
CA ARG A 297 -12.52 -10.25 -15.67
C ARG A 297 -11.91 -11.10 -14.55
N VAL A 298 -10.66 -10.83 -14.25
CA VAL A 298 -9.94 -11.37 -13.09
C VAL A 298 -9.63 -10.21 -12.14
N LEU A 299 -10.16 -10.27 -10.93
CA LEU A 299 -9.85 -9.32 -9.86
C LEU A 299 -8.54 -9.73 -9.20
N THR A 300 -7.59 -8.81 -9.16
CA THR A 300 -6.23 -9.08 -8.68
C THR A 300 -5.85 -8.12 -7.57
N ASP A 301 -5.55 -8.64 -6.39
CA ASP A 301 -4.92 -7.86 -5.32
C ASP A 301 -3.41 -8.12 -5.36
N ILE A 302 -2.61 -7.06 -5.29
CA ILE A 302 -1.14 -7.13 -5.29
C ILE A 302 -0.63 -6.38 -4.06
N ILE A 303 0.10 -7.09 -3.20
CA ILE A 303 0.80 -6.53 -2.03
C ILE A 303 2.29 -6.73 -2.24
N ILE A 304 3.05 -5.65 -2.18
CA ILE A 304 4.49 -5.62 -2.45
C ILE A 304 5.20 -5.12 -1.19
N HIS A 305 6.03 -5.96 -0.58
CA HIS A 305 6.90 -5.55 0.52
C HIS A 305 8.28 -5.21 -0.02
N GLN A 306 8.78 -4.03 0.34
CA GLN A 306 10.03 -3.47 -0.18
C GLN A 306 10.93 -3.01 0.95
N ARG A 307 12.24 -3.11 0.70
CA ARG A 307 13.27 -2.47 1.52
C ARG A 307 13.75 -1.21 0.82
N LEU A 308 14.08 -0.20 1.63
CA LEU A 308 14.63 1.05 1.14
C LEU A 308 16.01 0.85 0.48
N GLY A 309 16.29 1.59 -0.58
CA GLY A 309 17.61 1.59 -1.23
C GLY A 309 17.59 1.63 -2.77
N TRP A 310 16.42 1.49 -3.39
CA TRP A 310 16.26 1.62 -4.85
C TRP A 310 15.16 2.61 -5.16
N LEU A 311 15.28 3.28 -6.31
CA LEU A 311 14.24 4.17 -6.84
C LEU A 311 12.90 3.42 -6.82
N SER A 312 11.89 4.01 -6.17
CA SER A 312 10.55 3.44 -6.15
C SER A 312 10.10 3.27 -7.61
N PRO A 313 9.65 2.08 -8.03
CA PRO A 313 9.21 1.90 -9.40
C PRO A 313 8.04 2.85 -9.68
N ALA A 314 7.97 3.36 -10.91
CA ALA A 314 6.81 4.07 -11.41
C ALA A 314 5.64 3.07 -11.50
N TYR A 315 4.90 2.89 -10.39
CA TYR A 315 3.85 1.88 -10.29
C TYR A 315 2.79 2.03 -11.38
N GLY A 316 2.51 3.27 -11.83
CA GLY A 316 1.60 3.52 -12.94
C GLY A 316 2.00 2.77 -14.21
N GLU A 317 3.20 3.05 -14.71
CA GLU A 317 3.73 2.39 -15.92
C GLU A 317 3.89 0.89 -15.73
N PHE A 318 4.38 0.46 -14.56
CA PHE A 318 4.60 -0.95 -14.29
C PHE A 318 3.29 -1.75 -14.28
N ILE A 319 2.24 -1.22 -13.65
CA ILE A 319 0.92 -1.85 -13.62
C ILE A 319 0.27 -1.85 -15.00
N ALA A 320 0.49 -0.80 -15.81
CA ALA A 320 0.06 -0.80 -17.21
C ALA A 320 0.72 -1.94 -18.01
N ARG A 321 2.03 -2.18 -17.82
CA ARG A 321 2.74 -3.31 -18.45
C ARG A 321 2.21 -4.66 -17.98
N ILE A 322 1.97 -4.83 -16.68
CA ILE A 322 1.35 -6.06 -16.15
C ILE A 322 -0.02 -6.28 -16.79
N ALA A 323 -0.84 -5.24 -16.89
CA ALA A 323 -2.17 -5.34 -17.47
C ALA A 323 -2.10 -5.78 -18.94
N GLU A 324 -1.20 -5.20 -19.73
CA GLU A 324 -0.98 -5.56 -21.14
C GLU A 324 -0.49 -7.01 -21.29
N GLU A 325 0.50 -7.43 -20.51
CA GLU A 325 1.04 -8.80 -20.54
C GLU A 325 -0.04 -9.83 -20.17
N MET A 326 -0.83 -9.55 -19.14
CA MET A 326 -1.91 -10.42 -18.70
C MET A 326 -3.06 -10.44 -19.70
N GLU A 327 -3.36 -9.32 -20.36
CA GLU A 327 -4.38 -9.23 -21.40
C GLU A 327 -4.03 -10.04 -22.66
N ARG A 328 -2.74 -10.12 -23.01
CA ARG A 328 -2.22 -10.95 -24.11
C ARG A 328 -2.08 -12.42 -23.75
N SER A 329 -2.12 -12.74 -22.45
CA SER A 329 -1.98 -14.11 -21.97
C SER A 329 -3.26 -14.93 -22.18
N GLU A 330 -3.06 -16.24 -22.24
CA GLU A 330 -4.09 -17.22 -22.57
C GLU A 330 -4.05 -18.42 -21.60
N TYR A 331 -3.75 -18.15 -20.33
CA TYR A 331 -3.47 -19.21 -19.35
C TYR A 331 -4.70 -20.10 -19.08
N LEU A 332 -4.44 -21.35 -18.71
CA LEU A 332 -5.51 -22.29 -18.37
C LEU A 332 -5.96 -22.17 -16.92
N THR A 333 -5.11 -21.65 -16.03
CA THR A 333 -5.35 -21.68 -14.59
C THR A 333 -4.99 -20.36 -13.90
N LEU A 334 -5.67 -20.06 -12.79
CA LEU A 334 -5.41 -18.86 -11.99
C LEU A 334 -4.05 -18.93 -11.27
N GLU A 335 -3.55 -20.13 -11.00
CA GLU A 335 -2.24 -20.36 -10.40
C GLU A 335 -1.14 -19.85 -11.33
N LYS A 336 -1.20 -20.18 -12.62
CA LYS A 336 -0.23 -19.69 -13.61
C LYS A 336 -0.31 -18.17 -13.76
N PHE A 337 -1.54 -17.64 -13.82
CA PHE A 337 -1.79 -16.20 -13.89
C PHE A 337 -1.18 -15.45 -12.69
N ALA A 338 -1.55 -15.84 -11.47
CA ALA A 338 -1.03 -15.22 -10.25
C ALA A 338 0.49 -15.39 -10.14
N TYR A 339 1.02 -16.56 -10.51
CA TYR A 339 2.45 -16.84 -10.44
C TYR A 339 3.28 -15.97 -11.39
N GLU A 340 2.80 -15.72 -12.62
CA GLU A 340 3.49 -14.82 -13.55
C GLU A 340 3.46 -13.37 -13.07
N ILE A 341 2.36 -12.88 -12.50
CA ILE A 341 2.33 -11.55 -11.87
C ILE A 341 3.33 -11.47 -10.72
N VAL A 342 3.33 -12.44 -9.81
CA VAL A 342 4.31 -12.50 -8.69
C VAL A 342 5.73 -12.43 -9.24
N LYS A 343 6.04 -13.21 -10.28
CA LYS A 343 7.36 -13.23 -10.89
C LYS A 343 7.74 -11.90 -11.54
N LEU A 344 6.84 -11.27 -12.29
CA LEU A 344 7.07 -9.95 -12.90
C LEU A 344 7.37 -8.90 -11.82
N VAL A 345 6.54 -8.83 -10.77
CA VAL A 345 6.71 -7.88 -9.66
C VAL A 345 7.98 -8.16 -8.87
N CYS A 346 8.27 -9.43 -8.56
CA CYS A 346 9.50 -9.80 -7.87
C CYS A 346 10.75 -9.42 -8.66
N LEU A 347 10.71 -9.45 -10.00
CA LEU A 347 11.86 -9.18 -10.85
C LEU A 347 12.02 -7.70 -11.24
N GLU A 348 10.95 -6.91 -11.21
CA GLU A 348 10.91 -5.48 -11.61
C GLU A 348 11.99 -4.62 -10.94
N SER A 349 12.16 -4.74 -9.62
CA SER A 349 13.13 -3.93 -8.87
C SER A 349 13.90 -4.73 -7.83
N GLY A 350 15.16 -4.36 -7.62
CA GLY A 350 16.01 -4.90 -6.55
C GLY A 350 15.50 -4.58 -5.13
N ALA A 351 14.61 -3.58 -4.98
CA ALA A 351 14.01 -3.24 -3.69
C ALA A 351 12.92 -4.21 -3.22
N VAL A 352 12.35 -5.00 -4.12
CA VAL A 352 11.25 -5.92 -3.78
C VAL A 352 11.78 -7.09 -2.96
N ASP A 353 11.26 -7.24 -1.74
CA ASP A 353 11.58 -8.35 -0.85
C ASP A 353 10.63 -9.53 -1.10
N SER A 354 9.33 -9.25 -1.04
CA SER A 354 8.29 -10.25 -1.27
C SER A 354 7.03 -9.65 -1.88
N VAL A 355 6.27 -10.50 -2.55
CA VAL A 355 5.02 -10.13 -3.23
C VAL A 355 3.97 -11.16 -2.87
N THR A 356 2.78 -10.68 -2.55
CA THR A 356 1.56 -11.48 -2.46
C THR A 356 0.61 -11.06 -3.56
N VAL A 357 0.18 -12.01 -4.39
CA VAL A 357 -0.86 -11.79 -5.40
C VAL A 357 -2.05 -12.68 -5.08
N ARG A 358 -3.23 -12.09 -5.00
CA ARG A 358 -4.51 -12.80 -4.90
C ARG A 358 -5.27 -12.57 -6.20
N ALA A 359 -5.53 -13.63 -6.95
CA ALA A 359 -6.26 -13.58 -8.22
C ALA A 359 -7.58 -14.34 -8.09
N GLY A 360 -8.68 -13.69 -8.45
CA GLY A 360 -10.02 -14.24 -8.32
C GLY A 360 -10.91 -13.98 -9.52
N LYS A 361 -11.75 -14.96 -9.84
CA LYS A 361 -12.82 -14.86 -10.84
C LYS A 361 -14.16 -14.70 -10.12
N PRO A 362 -14.84 -13.54 -10.24
CA PRO A 362 -16.13 -13.33 -9.58
C PRO A 362 -17.21 -14.32 -10.04
N SER A 363 -17.28 -14.58 -11.35
CA SER A 363 -18.36 -15.37 -11.95
C SER A 363 -18.05 -16.87 -12.10
N ALA A 364 -17.00 -17.37 -11.44
CA ALA A 364 -16.59 -18.76 -11.61
C ALA A 364 -17.52 -19.78 -10.93
N LEU A 365 -18.17 -19.39 -9.83
CA LEU A 365 -19.07 -20.26 -9.06
C LEU A 365 -20.36 -19.52 -8.74
N SER A 366 -21.52 -20.09 -9.10
CA SER A 366 -22.83 -19.44 -8.97
C SER A 366 -23.21 -19.02 -7.55
N PHE A 367 -22.65 -19.68 -6.53
CA PHE A 367 -22.97 -19.45 -5.12
C PHE A 367 -21.86 -18.76 -4.33
N ALA A 368 -20.77 -18.37 -4.99
CA ALA A 368 -19.66 -17.66 -4.36
C ALA A 368 -19.48 -16.28 -5.00
N ARG A 369 -19.17 -15.27 -4.19
CA ARG A 369 -18.85 -13.92 -4.70
C ARG A 369 -17.61 -13.94 -5.60
N VAL A 370 -16.58 -14.70 -5.21
CA VAL A 370 -15.31 -14.86 -5.94
C VAL A 370 -14.71 -16.22 -5.59
N ALA A 371 -14.22 -16.95 -6.59
CA ALA A 371 -13.31 -18.08 -6.41
C ALA A 371 -11.91 -17.68 -6.90
N GLY A 372 -10.84 -18.06 -6.18
CA GLY A 372 -9.50 -17.58 -6.51
C GLY A 372 -8.37 -18.28 -5.76
N VAL A 373 -7.16 -17.83 -6.04
CA VAL A 373 -5.90 -18.33 -5.46
C VAL A 373 -5.09 -17.17 -4.91
N GLN A 374 -4.23 -17.45 -3.93
CA GLN A 374 -3.27 -16.49 -3.40
C GLN A 374 -1.87 -17.10 -3.41
N ILE A 375 -0.90 -16.36 -3.93
CA ILE A 375 0.50 -16.76 -4.00
C ILE A 375 1.36 -15.68 -3.36
N THR A 376 2.14 -16.07 -2.35
CA THR A 376 3.17 -15.23 -1.75
C THR A 376 4.54 -15.81 -2.04
N ARG A 377 5.46 -15.03 -2.63
CA ARG A 377 6.85 -15.44 -2.86
C ARG A 377 7.80 -14.30 -2.55
N SER A 378 9.01 -14.66 -2.11
CA SER A 378 10.14 -13.73 -2.01
C SER A 378 10.81 -13.55 -3.37
N ARG A 379 11.47 -12.41 -3.58
CA ARG A 379 12.31 -12.18 -4.76
C ARG A 379 13.42 -13.23 -4.89
N SER A 380 13.98 -13.68 -3.76
CA SER A 380 15.00 -14.74 -3.72
C SER A 380 14.54 -16.08 -4.33
N SER A 381 13.23 -16.31 -4.47
CA SER A 381 12.71 -17.50 -5.14
C SER A 381 12.92 -17.49 -6.66
N PHE A 382 13.16 -16.31 -7.26
CA PHE A 382 13.28 -16.13 -8.72
C PHE A 382 14.70 -15.73 -9.16
N VAL A 383 15.44 -15.04 -8.29
CA VAL A 383 16.85 -14.75 -8.52
C VAL A 383 17.62 -16.01 -8.17
N LYS A 384 18.01 -16.80 -9.18
CA LYS A 384 18.87 -17.98 -8.97
C LYS A 384 20.07 -17.58 -8.10
N GLY A 385 20.25 -18.26 -6.96
CA GLY A 385 21.47 -18.13 -6.18
C GLY A 385 22.65 -18.48 -7.07
N GLY A 386 23.49 -17.49 -7.38
CA GLY A 386 24.82 -17.75 -7.91
C GLY A 386 25.56 -18.58 -6.89
N LYS A 387 25.68 -19.88 -7.17
CA LYS A 387 26.73 -20.70 -6.57
C LYS A 387 28.05 -20.37 -7.22
#